data_AF-A0A6G7XVS3-F1
#
_entry.id   AF-A0A6G7XVS3-F1
#
_cell.length_a   1.000
_cell.length_b   1.000
_cell.length_c   1.000
_cell.angle_alpha   90.00
_cell.angle_beta   90.00
_cell.angle_gamma   90.00
#
_symmetry.space_group_name_H-M   'P 1'
#
loop_
_entity.id
_entity.type
_entity.pdbx_description
1 polymer ?
#
loop_
_entity_poly.entity_id
_entity_poly.type
_entity_poly.pdbx_seq_one_letter_code
_entity_poly.pdbx_strand_id
1 'polypeptide(L)'
;MPADDRPRLHVFGESLGSFGGETAFSGEYDLRNRTSGALCVGPPNFNPLYRSFDRDRDPGSSEVEPVYRDGRTIRFSNRPRDGIGPQGRPWEGSRVVYLQHPSDPITWWSPDLVLRPPDWMQEPPGDDVLDEVRWVPFVSFWQVSADLALAFSTEPGHGHNYTGEHVDGWAAILRPRRWTPEKADELREIALSGRMSQAFPGADG
;
A
#
# COMPACT_ATOMS: atom_id res chain seq x y z
N MET A 1 26.72 17.27 -8.27
CA MET A 1 27.09 15.96 -8.83
C MET A 1 26.42 15.79 -10.18
N PRO A 2 27.13 15.26 -11.20
CA PRO A 2 26.53 14.83 -12.46
C PRO A 2 25.34 13.90 -12.21
N ALA A 3 24.38 13.86 -13.13
CA ALA A 3 23.16 13.07 -12.96
C ALA A 3 23.46 11.56 -12.84
N ASP A 4 24.46 11.08 -13.59
CA ASP A 4 24.80 9.66 -13.69
C ASP A 4 25.61 9.12 -12.51
N ASP A 5 26.20 9.99 -11.69
CA ASP A 5 27.00 9.62 -10.51
C ASP A 5 26.19 9.64 -9.21
N ARG A 6 24.89 9.99 -9.27
CA ARG A 6 24.07 10.04 -8.06
C ARG A 6 23.80 8.63 -7.53
N PRO A 7 23.96 8.38 -6.22
CA PRO A 7 23.57 7.11 -5.64
C PRO A 7 22.06 6.92 -5.83
N ARG A 8 21.65 5.66 -6.06
CA ARG A 8 20.23 5.31 -6.10
C ARG A 8 19.66 5.39 -4.69
N LEU A 9 18.60 6.17 -4.51
CA LEU A 9 17.91 6.32 -3.24
C LEU A 9 16.54 5.62 -3.32
N HIS A 10 16.34 4.61 -2.49
CA HIS A 10 15.05 3.95 -2.34
C HIS A 10 14.48 4.26 -0.97
N VAL A 11 13.19 4.60 -0.93
CA VAL A 11 12.47 4.93 0.31
C VAL A 11 11.50 3.81 0.65
N PHE A 12 11.41 3.47 1.92
CA PHE A 12 10.46 2.50 2.44
C PHE A 12 9.74 3.07 3.64
N GLY A 13 8.45 2.80 3.74
CA GLY A 13 7.70 3.03 4.97
C GLY A 13 6.45 2.19 5.00
N GLU A 14 6.20 1.57 6.14
CA GLU A 14 4.98 0.82 6.43
C GLU A 14 4.24 1.49 7.59
N SER A 15 2.92 1.61 7.51
CA SER A 15 2.10 2.22 8.55
C SER A 15 2.57 3.65 8.86
N LEU A 16 2.74 4.00 10.14
CA LEU A 16 3.34 5.27 10.56
C LEU A 16 4.72 5.56 9.93
N GLY A 17 5.48 4.54 9.54
CA GLY A 17 6.74 4.70 8.82
C GLY A 17 6.55 5.32 7.43
N SER A 18 5.42 5.04 6.78
CA SER A 18 5.10 5.67 5.48
C SER A 18 4.85 7.16 5.65
N PHE A 19 4.20 7.60 6.73
CA PHE A 19 4.06 9.02 7.06
C PHE A 19 5.44 9.71 7.17
N GLY A 20 6.34 9.12 7.96
CA GLY A 20 7.71 9.63 8.10
C GLY A 20 8.43 9.74 6.76
N GLY A 21 8.34 8.71 5.92
CA GLY A 21 8.94 8.71 4.58
C GLY A 21 8.32 9.76 3.64
N GLU A 22 7.00 9.91 3.66
CA GLU A 22 6.25 10.82 2.79
C GLU A 22 6.47 12.30 3.14
N THR A 23 6.60 12.64 4.43
CA THR A 23 6.80 14.04 4.88
C THR A 23 8.08 14.69 4.34
N ALA A 24 9.03 13.90 3.85
CA ALA A 24 10.24 14.41 3.20
C ALA A 24 9.97 14.98 1.79
N PHE A 25 8.75 14.80 1.25
CA PHE A 25 8.38 15.15 -0.12
C PHE A 25 7.12 16.01 -0.17
N SER A 26 7.01 16.82 -1.23
CA SER A 26 5.89 17.75 -1.44
C SER A 26 4.88 17.33 -2.51
N GLY A 27 5.15 16.23 -3.23
CA GLY A 27 4.33 15.83 -4.39
C GLY A 27 5.00 14.76 -5.25
N GLU A 28 4.28 14.30 -6.27
CA GLU A 28 4.78 13.35 -7.28
C GLU A 28 6.09 13.83 -7.93
N TYR A 29 6.18 15.12 -8.29
CA TYR A 29 7.38 15.66 -8.94
C TYR A 29 8.60 15.58 -8.03
N ASP A 30 8.43 15.86 -6.75
CA ASP A 30 9.52 15.82 -5.78
C ASP A 30 9.99 14.39 -5.51
N LEU A 31 9.04 13.46 -5.32
CA LEU A 31 9.31 12.02 -5.24
C LEU A 31 10.09 11.52 -6.47
N ARG A 32 9.62 11.89 -7.68
CA ARG A 32 10.21 11.45 -8.95
C ARG A 32 11.65 11.92 -9.15
N ASN A 33 11.97 13.14 -8.69
CA ASN A 33 13.28 13.74 -8.90
C ASN A 33 14.30 13.46 -7.79
N ARG A 34 13.83 13.04 -6.60
CA ARG A 34 14.70 12.82 -5.43
C ARG A 34 14.87 11.36 -5.06
N THR A 35 14.08 10.45 -5.61
CA THR A 35 14.19 9.01 -5.34
C THR A 35 14.38 8.23 -6.64
N SER A 36 15.00 7.06 -6.55
CA SER A 36 15.01 6.03 -7.59
C SER A 36 13.80 5.10 -7.48
N GLY A 37 13.09 5.13 -6.35
CA GLY A 37 11.80 4.51 -6.15
C GLY A 37 11.38 4.56 -4.69
N ALA A 38 10.10 4.32 -4.41
CA ALA A 38 9.58 4.28 -3.05
C ALA A 38 8.51 3.20 -2.91
N LEU A 39 8.49 2.52 -1.76
CA LEU A 39 7.45 1.59 -1.39
C LEU A 39 6.79 2.08 -0.09
N CYS A 40 5.51 2.41 -0.18
CA CYS A 40 4.66 2.79 0.93
C CYS A 40 3.62 1.67 1.16
N VAL A 41 3.48 1.18 2.38
CA VAL A 41 2.64 0.01 2.70
C VAL A 41 1.68 0.36 3.82
N GLY A 42 0.38 0.13 3.61
CA GLY A 42 -0.69 0.48 4.55
C GLY A 42 -0.61 1.93 5.03
N PRO A 43 -0.54 2.93 4.15
CA PRO A 43 -0.41 4.32 4.56
C PRO A 43 -1.64 4.75 5.40
N PRO A 44 -1.45 5.28 6.61
CA PRO A 44 -2.58 5.77 7.41
C PRO A 44 -3.37 6.86 6.69
N ASN A 45 -4.68 6.93 6.92
CA ASN A 45 -5.55 7.92 6.26
C ASN A 45 -5.09 9.37 6.46
N PHE A 46 -4.40 9.67 7.57
CA PHE A 46 -3.93 11.03 7.85
C PHE A 46 -2.69 11.44 7.06
N ASN A 47 -2.10 10.57 6.23
CA ASN A 47 -0.93 10.89 5.41
C ASN A 47 -1.30 11.90 4.32
N PRO A 48 -0.80 13.15 4.37
CA PRO A 48 -1.26 14.19 3.45
C PRO A 48 -0.92 13.92 1.98
N LEU A 49 0.26 13.34 1.73
CA LEU A 49 0.75 13.09 0.37
C LEU A 49 -0.02 11.93 -0.27
N TYR A 50 -0.11 10.78 0.40
CA TYR A 50 -1.01 9.68 0.05
C TYR A 50 -2.43 10.15 -0.27
N ARG A 51 -3.10 10.88 0.64
CA ARG A 51 -4.47 11.38 0.41
C ARG A 51 -4.57 12.35 -0.74
N SER A 52 -3.52 13.10 -1.05
CA SER A 52 -3.53 13.97 -2.23
C SER A 52 -3.57 13.16 -3.53
N PHE A 53 -2.88 12.01 -3.59
CA PHE A 53 -2.87 11.16 -4.78
C PHE A 53 -4.20 10.43 -4.97
N ASP A 54 -4.79 9.94 -3.88
CA ASP A 54 -6.12 9.31 -3.92
C ASP A 54 -7.21 10.33 -4.29
N ARG A 55 -7.23 11.51 -3.67
CA ARG A 55 -8.23 12.55 -4.00
C ARG A 55 -8.12 13.03 -5.45
N ASP A 56 -6.90 13.11 -5.97
CA ASP A 56 -6.61 13.57 -7.32
C ASP A 56 -6.47 12.38 -8.31
N ARG A 57 -7.03 11.20 -7.97
CA ARG A 57 -7.05 10.01 -8.82
C ARG A 57 -7.81 10.24 -10.13
N ASP A 58 -7.46 9.46 -11.14
CA ASP A 58 -8.06 9.51 -12.46
C ASP A 58 -9.53 9.08 -12.40
N PRO A 59 -10.43 9.73 -13.17
CA PRO A 59 -11.84 9.39 -13.17
C PRO A 59 -12.11 7.92 -13.48
N GLY A 60 -12.96 7.30 -12.66
CA GLY A 60 -13.36 5.89 -12.81
C GLY A 60 -12.45 4.89 -12.10
N SER A 61 -11.35 5.33 -11.48
CA SER A 61 -10.60 4.50 -10.53
C SER A 61 -11.23 4.54 -9.13
N SER A 62 -11.13 3.43 -8.40
CA SER A 62 -11.66 3.31 -7.04
C SER A 62 -10.68 3.87 -6.00
N GLU A 63 -11.19 4.27 -4.83
CA GLU A 63 -10.37 4.68 -3.67
C GLU A 63 -9.55 3.50 -3.13
N VAL A 64 -10.04 2.26 -3.27
CA VAL A 64 -9.31 1.04 -2.85
C VAL A 64 -8.16 0.66 -3.78
N GLU A 65 -8.17 1.10 -5.04
CA GLU A 65 -7.05 0.92 -5.99
C GLU A 65 -6.97 2.10 -6.97
N PRO A 66 -6.52 3.28 -6.50
CA PRO A 66 -6.59 4.50 -7.29
C PRO A 66 -5.57 4.48 -8.43
N VAL A 67 -5.94 5.03 -9.57
CA VAL A 67 -5.01 5.28 -10.68
C VAL A 67 -4.67 6.75 -10.66
N TYR A 68 -3.42 7.11 -10.37
CA TYR A 68 -2.99 8.51 -10.35
C TYR A 68 -2.19 8.86 -11.61
N ARG A 69 -2.74 9.73 -12.47
CA ARG A 69 -2.09 10.26 -13.68
C ARG A 69 -1.53 9.14 -14.56
N ASP A 70 -2.40 8.23 -14.97
CA ASP A 70 -2.12 7.03 -15.76
C ASP A 70 -1.09 6.07 -15.12
N GLY A 71 -0.83 6.21 -13.81
CA GLY A 71 0.17 5.42 -13.11
C GLY A 71 1.60 5.65 -13.60
N ARG A 72 1.89 6.88 -14.08
CA ARG A 72 3.16 7.22 -14.74
C ARG A 72 4.38 7.27 -13.80
N THR A 73 4.15 7.47 -12.50
CA THR A 73 5.17 7.51 -11.45
C THR A 73 4.70 6.70 -10.24
N ILE A 74 3.47 6.94 -9.82
CA ILE A 74 2.87 6.35 -8.62
C ILE A 74 1.84 5.31 -9.07
N ARG A 75 1.90 4.12 -8.48
CA ARG A 75 0.94 3.04 -8.72
C ARG A 75 0.47 2.49 -7.40
N PHE A 76 -0.82 2.16 -7.34
CA PHE A 76 -1.44 1.53 -6.19
C PHE A 76 -1.70 0.07 -6.50
N SER A 77 -1.75 -0.75 -5.47
CA SER A 77 -2.10 -2.16 -5.60
C SER A 77 -2.72 -2.64 -4.30
N ASN A 78 -3.86 -3.31 -4.42
CA ASN A 78 -4.44 -4.10 -3.33
C ASN A 78 -4.08 -5.59 -3.42
N ARG A 79 -3.61 -6.05 -4.59
CA ARG A 79 -3.13 -7.43 -4.83
C ARG A 79 -1.86 -7.45 -5.67
N PRO A 80 -0.70 -7.13 -5.08
CA PRO A 80 0.53 -6.96 -5.85
C PRO A 80 1.03 -8.26 -6.49
N ARG A 81 0.56 -9.43 -6.04
CA ARG A 81 0.84 -10.73 -6.67
C ARG A 81 0.26 -10.85 -8.09
N ASP A 82 -0.89 -10.22 -8.34
CA ASP A 82 -1.54 -10.23 -9.65
C ASP A 82 -0.95 -9.18 -10.60
N GLY A 83 -0.04 -8.35 -10.07
CA GLY A 83 0.72 -7.34 -10.79
C GLY A 83 0.25 -5.92 -10.44
N ILE A 84 1.19 -4.97 -10.52
CA ILE A 84 0.94 -3.57 -10.13
C ILE A 84 0.56 -2.74 -11.36
N GLY A 85 -0.74 -2.46 -11.49
CA GLY A 85 -1.34 -1.72 -12.60
C GLY A 85 -0.98 -0.23 -12.62
N PRO A 86 -1.37 0.51 -13.68
CA PRO A 86 -2.06 0.03 -14.88
C PRO A 86 -1.12 -0.75 -15.82
N GLN A 87 -1.66 -1.79 -16.46
CA GLN A 87 -0.92 -2.64 -17.40
C GLN A 87 -0.75 -1.98 -18.77
N GLY A 88 0.28 -2.37 -19.52
CA GLY A 88 0.52 -1.88 -20.88
C GLY A 88 0.98 -0.41 -20.99
N ARG A 89 1.17 0.28 -19.86
CA ARG A 89 1.71 1.64 -19.81
C ARG A 89 3.20 1.62 -19.43
N PRO A 90 4.06 2.36 -20.15
CA PRO A 90 5.43 2.57 -19.71
C PRO A 90 5.43 3.16 -18.30
N TRP A 91 6.33 2.66 -17.47
CA TRP A 91 6.61 3.21 -16.15
C TRP A 91 8.12 3.35 -16.14
N GLU A 92 8.61 4.58 -16.19
CA GLU A 92 10.02 4.90 -16.44
C GLU A 92 10.53 5.94 -15.44
N GLY A 93 11.82 5.88 -15.12
CA GLY A 93 12.42 6.68 -14.06
C GLY A 93 12.07 6.13 -12.66
N SER A 94 11.78 7.03 -11.72
CA SER A 94 11.41 6.66 -10.35
C SER A 94 10.05 5.96 -10.31
N ARG A 95 9.99 4.84 -9.58
CA ARG A 95 8.80 4.00 -9.42
C ARG A 95 8.34 4.04 -7.97
N VAL A 96 7.14 4.55 -7.74
CA VAL A 96 6.52 4.64 -6.42
C VAL A 96 5.33 3.70 -6.34
N VAL A 97 5.33 2.82 -5.35
CA VAL A 97 4.24 1.87 -5.08
C VAL A 97 3.60 2.19 -3.76
N TYR A 98 2.26 2.22 -3.75
CA TYR A 98 1.45 2.15 -2.54
C TYR A 98 0.75 0.80 -2.49
N LEU A 99 0.98 0.03 -1.43
CA LEU A 99 0.22 -1.18 -1.13
C LEU A 99 -0.86 -0.83 -0.09
N GLN A 100 -2.11 -1.17 -0.38
CA GLN A 100 -3.25 -0.91 0.51
C GLN A 100 -4.30 -2.01 0.38
N HIS A 101 -4.66 -2.67 1.48
CA HIS A 101 -5.77 -3.62 1.46
C HIS A 101 -7.11 -2.90 1.62
N PRO A 102 -8.16 -3.30 0.88
CA PRO A 102 -9.51 -2.81 1.09
C PRO A 102 -10.02 -3.13 2.51
N SER A 103 -9.53 -4.21 3.14
CA SER A 103 -9.84 -4.53 4.53
C SER A 103 -8.93 -3.87 5.59
N ASP A 104 -7.97 -3.02 5.24
CA ASP A 104 -7.03 -2.40 6.19
C ASP A 104 -7.64 -1.23 6.98
N PRO A 105 -8.02 -1.41 8.26
CA PRO A 105 -8.63 -0.33 9.02
C PRO A 105 -7.67 0.83 9.30
N ILE A 106 -6.35 0.62 9.28
CA ILE A 106 -5.36 1.71 9.47
C ILE A 106 -5.38 2.66 8.27
N THR A 107 -5.54 2.12 7.06
CA THR A 107 -5.62 2.90 5.82
C THR A 107 -6.95 3.68 5.75
N TRP A 108 -8.05 3.09 6.23
CA TRP A 108 -9.40 3.63 6.06
C TRP A 108 -9.95 4.43 7.24
N TRP A 109 -9.41 4.26 8.45
CA TRP A 109 -9.93 4.95 9.63
C TRP A 109 -9.73 6.46 9.53
N SER A 110 -10.82 7.21 9.69
CA SER A 110 -10.82 8.67 9.74
C SER A 110 -11.95 9.18 10.64
N PRO A 111 -11.75 10.29 11.38
CA PRO A 111 -12.84 10.98 12.08
C PRO A 111 -13.99 11.41 11.15
N ASP A 112 -13.73 11.60 9.86
CA ASP A 112 -14.75 11.97 8.88
C ASP A 112 -15.84 10.91 8.74
N LEU A 113 -15.53 9.63 9.04
CA LEU A 113 -16.48 8.51 8.99
C LEU A 113 -17.72 8.73 9.87
N VAL A 114 -17.65 9.61 10.87
CA VAL A 114 -18.79 9.92 11.75
C VAL A 114 -19.94 10.51 10.93
N LEU A 115 -19.64 11.38 9.96
CA LEU A 115 -20.63 12.20 9.26
C LEU A 115 -20.55 12.13 7.73
N ARG A 116 -19.47 11.58 7.18
CA ARG A 116 -19.23 11.54 5.73
C ARG A 116 -18.98 10.11 5.28
N PRO A 117 -19.72 9.61 4.27
CA PRO A 117 -19.36 8.35 3.62
C PRO A 117 -18.07 8.54 2.83
N PRO A 118 -17.07 7.67 3.00
CA PRO A 118 -15.89 7.64 2.13
C PRO A 118 -16.27 7.01 0.77
N ASP A 119 -15.42 7.18 -0.24
CA ASP A 119 -15.71 6.65 -1.58
C ASP A 119 -15.64 5.11 -1.58
N TRP A 120 -14.71 4.51 -0.84
CA TRP A 120 -14.55 3.05 -0.77
C TRP A 120 -15.75 2.31 -0.17
N MET A 121 -16.61 2.98 0.62
CA MET A 121 -17.88 2.42 1.11
C MET A 121 -19.09 2.71 0.20
N GLN A 122 -18.85 3.43 -0.91
CA GLN A 122 -19.85 3.78 -1.94
C GLN A 122 -19.54 3.15 -3.30
N GLU A 123 -18.29 2.77 -3.51
CA GLU A 123 -17.80 2.00 -4.64
C GLU A 123 -17.99 0.49 -4.39
N PRO A 124 -17.87 -0.37 -5.42
CA PRO A 124 -17.82 -1.81 -5.22
C PRO A 124 -16.73 -2.18 -4.20
N PRO A 125 -17.04 -3.03 -3.21
CA PRO A 125 -16.05 -3.41 -2.21
C PRO A 125 -14.90 -4.15 -2.87
N GLY A 126 -13.71 -4.01 -2.28
CA GLY A 126 -12.57 -4.82 -2.68
C GLY A 126 -12.79 -6.28 -2.28
N ASP A 127 -12.06 -7.17 -2.94
CA ASP A 127 -12.30 -8.62 -2.88
C ASP A 127 -12.09 -9.27 -1.49
N ASP A 128 -11.54 -8.55 -0.52
CA ASP A 128 -11.39 -8.97 0.87
C ASP A 128 -12.32 -8.24 1.85
N VAL A 129 -13.34 -7.54 1.34
CA VAL A 129 -14.39 -6.86 2.09
C VAL A 129 -15.74 -7.47 1.70
N LEU A 130 -16.63 -7.65 2.67
CA LEU A 130 -17.96 -8.22 2.42
C LEU A 130 -18.84 -7.29 1.56
N ASP A 131 -19.62 -7.87 0.65
CA ASP A 131 -20.50 -7.16 -0.28
C ASP A 131 -21.56 -6.30 0.43
N GLU A 132 -21.89 -6.61 1.68
CA GLU A 132 -22.87 -5.92 2.51
C GLU A 132 -22.31 -4.72 3.27
N VAL A 133 -20.99 -4.49 3.24
CA VAL A 133 -20.39 -3.34 3.92
C VAL A 133 -20.90 -2.06 3.28
N ARG A 134 -21.61 -1.26 4.08
CA ARG A 134 -22.16 0.03 3.68
C ARG A 134 -21.88 1.04 4.79
N TRP A 135 -21.66 2.29 4.40
CA TRP A 135 -21.53 3.36 5.36
C TRP A 135 -22.86 3.61 6.08
N VAL A 136 -22.80 3.68 7.41
CA VAL A 136 -23.91 4.04 8.29
C VAL A 136 -23.42 5.17 9.21
N PRO A 137 -24.06 6.36 9.20
CA PRO A 137 -23.63 7.51 9.98
C PRO A 137 -23.47 7.16 11.46
N PHE A 138 -22.42 7.69 12.10
CA PHE A 138 -21.97 7.38 13.47
C PHE A 138 -21.55 5.93 13.73
N VAL A 139 -22.17 4.95 13.09
CA VAL A 139 -21.90 3.52 13.29
C VAL A 139 -20.59 3.11 12.63
N SER A 140 -20.36 3.49 11.38
CA SER A 140 -19.16 3.08 10.64
C SER A 140 -17.86 3.58 11.26
N PHE A 141 -17.86 4.75 11.90
CA PHE A 141 -16.71 5.20 12.69
C PHE A 141 -16.37 4.21 13.82
N TRP A 142 -17.36 3.75 14.57
CA TRP A 142 -17.14 2.78 15.65
C TRP A 142 -16.81 1.39 15.14
N GLN A 143 -17.40 0.96 14.02
CA GLN A 143 -17.07 -0.30 13.37
C GLN A 143 -15.59 -0.32 12.97
N VAL A 144 -15.13 0.66 12.17
CA VAL A 144 -13.73 0.72 11.73
C VAL A 144 -12.78 0.93 12.93
N SER A 145 -13.22 1.64 13.99
CA SER A 145 -12.44 1.76 15.23
C SER A 145 -12.28 0.43 15.97
N ALA A 146 -13.28 -0.44 15.94
CA ALA A 146 -13.18 -1.78 16.51
C ALA A 146 -12.23 -2.65 15.65
N ASP A 147 -12.30 -2.52 14.32
CA ASP A 147 -11.42 -3.24 13.40
C ASP A 147 -9.94 -2.87 13.61
N LEU A 148 -9.64 -1.62 13.98
CA LEU A 148 -8.27 -1.19 14.35
C LEU A 148 -7.66 -2.07 15.46
N ALA A 149 -8.46 -2.54 16.42
CA ALA A 149 -7.96 -3.38 17.51
C ALA A 149 -7.49 -4.77 17.03
N LEU A 150 -7.96 -5.20 15.85
CA LEU A 150 -7.65 -6.49 15.24
C LEU A 150 -6.77 -6.35 13.98
N ALA A 151 -6.34 -5.13 13.63
CA ALA A 151 -5.70 -4.81 12.36
C ALA A 151 -4.49 -5.69 12.02
N PHE A 152 -3.73 -6.14 13.03
CA PHE A 152 -2.52 -6.95 12.88
C PHE A 152 -2.74 -8.46 13.03
N SER A 153 -3.94 -8.89 13.43
CA SER A 153 -4.28 -10.28 13.74
C SER A 153 -4.90 -11.03 12.57
N THR A 154 -4.87 -10.45 11.37
CA THR A 154 -5.37 -11.02 10.12
C THR A 154 -4.37 -11.98 9.48
N GLU A 155 -4.87 -12.83 8.58
CA GLU A 155 -4.03 -13.62 7.67
C GLU A 155 -3.24 -12.70 6.72
N PRO A 156 -2.08 -13.14 6.18
CA PRO A 156 -1.35 -12.38 5.17
C PRO A 156 -2.22 -12.02 3.96
N GLY A 157 -2.10 -10.80 3.46
CA GLY A 157 -2.92 -10.27 2.35
C GLY A 157 -4.25 -9.67 2.78
N HIS A 158 -4.48 -9.51 4.09
CA HIS A 158 -5.70 -8.95 4.67
C HIS A 158 -5.37 -7.99 5.82
N GLY A 159 -6.28 -7.06 6.10
CA GLY A 159 -6.11 -6.07 7.16
C GLY A 159 -4.79 -5.31 7.01
N HIS A 160 -4.13 -5.02 8.13
CA HIS A 160 -2.82 -4.40 8.13
C HIS A 160 -1.68 -5.44 8.14
N ASN A 161 -1.85 -6.54 7.40
CA ASN A 161 -0.86 -7.60 7.31
C ASN A 161 -0.43 -7.84 5.85
N TYR A 162 0.65 -7.17 5.48
CA TYR A 162 1.24 -7.21 4.13
C TYR A 162 2.36 -8.23 3.98
N THR A 163 2.45 -9.22 4.89
CA THR A 163 3.58 -10.16 4.92
C THR A 163 3.75 -10.87 3.59
N GLY A 164 4.92 -10.74 2.98
CA GLY A 164 5.25 -11.34 1.68
C GLY A 164 4.97 -10.42 0.49
N GLU A 165 4.05 -9.48 0.60
CA GLU A 165 3.68 -8.59 -0.52
C GLU A 165 4.71 -7.49 -0.79
N HIS A 166 5.56 -7.19 0.21
CA HIS A 166 6.74 -6.35 0.02
C HIS A 166 7.65 -6.88 -1.09
N VAL A 167 7.69 -8.21 -1.28
CA VAL A 167 8.48 -8.86 -2.34
C VAL A 167 8.03 -8.36 -3.71
N ASP A 168 6.72 -8.33 -3.93
CA ASP A 168 6.11 -7.88 -5.19
C ASP A 168 6.27 -6.38 -5.40
N GLY A 169 6.03 -5.59 -4.36
CA GLY A 169 6.27 -4.14 -4.38
C GLY A 169 7.71 -3.80 -4.76
N TRP A 170 8.69 -4.44 -4.12
CA TRP A 170 10.10 -4.23 -4.43
C TRP A 170 10.51 -4.75 -5.80
N ALA A 171 10.01 -5.91 -6.21
CA ALA A 171 10.28 -6.46 -7.54
C ALA A 171 9.80 -5.52 -8.65
N ALA A 172 8.61 -4.94 -8.48
CA ALA A 172 8.04 -3.97 -9.41
C ALA A 172 8.88 -2.69 -9.50
N ILE A 173 9.39 -2.20 -8.38
CA ILE A 173 10.24 -0.99 -8.30
C ILE A 173 11.63 -1.24 -8.88
N LEU A 174 12.32 -2.28 -8.40
CA LEU A 174 13.72 -2.56 -8.68
C LEU A 174 13.95 -3.20 -10.05
N ARG A 175 12.94 -3.93 -10.57
CA ARG A 175 13.00 -4.71 -11.82
C ARG A 175 14.31 -5.51 -11.95
N PRO A 176 14.61 -6.43 -11.01
CA PRO A 176 15.87 -7.15 -11.03
C PRO A 176 15.98 -8.00 -12.30
N ARG A 177 17.15 -7.98 -12.96
CA ARG A 177 17.37 -8.61 -14.28
C ARG A 177 17.13 -10.13 -14.32
N ARG A 178 17.14 -10.79 -13.16
CA ARG A 178 16.95 -12.24 -12.99
C ARG A 178 15.74 -12.56 -12.11
N TRP A 179 14.68 -11.75 -12.22
CA TRP A 179 13.42 -12.00 -11.53
C TRP A 179 12.67 -13.16 -12.18
N THR A 180 12.22 -14.14 -11.40
CA THR A 180 11.36 -15.23 -11.86
C THR A 180 10.23 -15.46 -10.85
N PRO A 181 9.10 -16.07 -11.26
CA PRO A 181 8.03 -16.45 -10.35
C PRO A 181 8.51 -17.32 -9.18
N GLU A 182 9.41 -18.28 -9.45
CA GLU A 182 9.95 -19.18 -8.42
C GLU A 182 10.77 -18.40 -7.38
N LYS A 183 11.53 -17.39 -7.82
CA LYS A 183 12.29 -16.54 -6.89
C LYS A 183 11.37 -15.66 -6.05
N ALA A 184 10.27 -15.20 -6.63
CA ALA A 184 9.24 -14.47 -5.90
C ALA A 184 8.63 -15.37 -4.82
N ASP A 185 8.21 -16.58 -5.16
CA ASP A 185 7.63 -17.53 -4.22
C ASP A 185 8.62 -17.89 -3.09
N GLU A 186 9.90 -18.17 -3.41
CA GLU A 186 10.94 -18.43 -2.40
C GLU A 186 11.06 -17.27 -1.38
N LEU A 187 11.11 -16.02 -1.86
CA LEU A 187 11.24 -14.86 -0.98
C LEU A 187 9.98 -14.60 -0.14
N ARG A 188 8.79 -14.88 -0.68
CA ARG A 188 7.53 -14.79 0.07
C ARG A 188 7.50 -15.83 1.19
N GLU A 189 7.88 -17.07 0.91
CA GLU A 189 7.97 -18.13 1.92
C GLU A 189 8.96 -17.78 3.04
N ILE A 190 10.09 -17.17 2.71
CA ILE A 190 11.04 -16.66 3.71
C ILE A 190 10.39 -15.57 4.58
N ALA A 191 9.66 -14.63 3.98
CA ALA A 191 8.96 -13.58 4.73
C ALA A 191 7.87 -14.15 5.65
N LEU A 192 7.10 -15.12 5.14
CA LEU A 192 6.02 -15.78 5.88
C LEU A 192 6.57 -16.62 7.06
N SER A 193 7.62 -17.38 6.83
CA SER A 193 8.28 -18.20 7.88
C SER A 193 8.99 -17.36 8.93
N GLY A 194 9.57 -16.20 8.56
CA GLY A 194 10.15 -15.25 9.50
C GLY A 194 9.16 -14.72 10.54
N ARG A 195 7.88 -14.58 10.18
CA ARG A 195 6.80 -14.19 11.11
C ARG A 195 6.41 -15.32 12.05
N MET A 196 6.38 -16.57 11.58
CA MET A 196 6.12 -17.73 12.45
C MET A 196 7.15 -17.83 13.59
N SER A 197 8.42 -17.51 13.31
CA SER A 197 9.48 -17.50 14.32
C SER A 197 9.33 -16.36 15.36
N GLN A 198 8.71 -15.24 15.02
CA GLN A 198 8.46 -14.13 15.95
C GLN A 198 7.15 -14.29 16.75
N ALA A 199 6.17 -15.04 16.22
CA ALA A 199 4.90 -15.30 16.88
C ALA A 199 4.99 -16.34 18.02
N PHE A 200 6.06 -17.16 18.06
CA PHE A 200 6.30 -18.15 19.12
C PHE A 200 7.73 -18.05 19.71
N PRO A 201 8.04 -17.01 20.50
CA PRO A 201 9.28 -16.98 21.25
C PRO A 201 9.15 -17.89 22.48
N GLY A 202 9.36 -19.20 22.33
CA GLY A 202 9.50 -20.11 23.48
C GLY A 202 8.79 -21.46 23.40
N ALA A 203 8.86 -22.18 22.28
CA ALA A 203 8.44 -23.59 22.23
C ALA A 203 9.61 -24.59 22.18
N ASP A 204 10.84 -24.14 22.45
CA ASP A 204 12.00 -25.02 22.68
C ASP A 204 12.58 -24.73 24.06
N GLY A 205 12.32 -25.64 25.01
CA GLY A 205 12.80 -25.62 26.39
C GLY A 205 12.12 -26.68 27.26
#